data_AF-A0A3N9VIT0-F1
#
_entry.id   AF-A0A3N9VIT0-F1
#
_cell.length_a   1.000
_cell.length_b   1.000
_cell.length_c   1.000
_cell.angle_alpha   90.00
_cell.angle_beta   90.00
_cell.angle_gamma   90.00
#
_symmetry.space_group_name_H-M   'P 1'
#
loop_
_entity.id
_entity.type
_entity.pdbx_description
1 polymer ?
#
loop_
_entity_poly.entity_id
_entity_poly.type
_entity_poly.pdbx_seq_one_letter_code
_entity_poly.pdbx_strand_id
1 'polypeptide(L)'
;MPIHVFDAFRSKISSFLGGAAVDLLPGDSEIAVDAKTFRERLFIEDRPYCFLARREELSFTRSETAFCRELLTAFSGMFSGFQQEGYTAHFRTALLASIMDITVARSLRGDHRKGFWPIQQLIQLLKNLSYQRYEGKPATTGFIVHRTTPPLLLKLVRERHHTLIPLQPHEDITPEFFRNPLPYRFVDGSNLFFVANIQMQVTGILRTSPTVMHTDIERLTQREIFSLVRRAGHGAFAVTVNEASEIEVLNSPATLLVRRKGTWAIFDPDIFRSFLAESIDAESIDELLWTVYALSKERHGTVILIYNKGARKLALL
;
A
#
# COMPACT_ATOMS: atom_id res chain seq x y z
N MET A 1 -27.56 -11.34 4.35
CA MET A 1 -26.65 -11.69 3.23
C MET A 1 -25.33 -10.93 3.23
N PRO A 2 -25.26 -9.59 3.44
CA PRO A 2 -23.97 -8.87 3.48
C PRO A 2 -22.98 -9.38 4.53
N ILE A 3 -23.47 -9.73 5.72
CA ILE A 3 -22.65 -10.30 6.82
C ILE A 3 -21.95 -11.60 6.39
N HIS A 4 -22.67 -12.54 5.78
CA HIS A 4 -22.07 -13.78 5.28
C HIS A 4 -21.01 -13.56 4.20
N VAL A 5 -21.18 -12.53 3.37
CA VAL A 5 -20.15 -12.17 2.39
C VAL A 5 -18.95 -11.60 3.13
N PHE A 6 -19.15 -10.67 4.08
CA PHE A 6 -18.10 -10.11 4.93
C PHE A 6 -17.33 -11.19 5.71
N ASP A 7 -17.99 -12.23 6.21
CA ASP A 7 -17.36 -13.34 6.92
C ASP A 7 -16.27 -14.03 6.08
N ALA A 8 -16.44 -14.07 4.75
CA ALA A 8 -15.43 -14.59 3.84
C ALA A 8 -14.17 -13.68 3.72
N PHE A 9 -14.27 -12.40 4.10
CA PHE A 9 -13.17 -11.43 4.11
C PHE A 9 -12.58 -11.21 5.48
N ARG A 10 -13.30 -11.59 6.54
CA ARG A 10 -12.95 -11.34 7.93
C ARG A 10 -11.48 -11.65 8.22
N SER A 11 -11.00 -12.82 7.81
CA SER A 11 -9.60 -13.24 8.01
C SER A 11 -8.60 -12.38 7.24
N LYS A 12 -8.92 -11.97 6.00
CA LYS A 12 -8.06 -11.09 5.20
C LYS A 12 -7.98 -9.69 5.77
N ILE A 13 -9.11 -9.13 6.21
CA ILE A 13 -9.18 -7.80 6.83
C ILE A 13 -8.46 -7.82 8.18
N SER A 14 -8.69 -8.85 8.99
CA SER A 14 -7.96 -9.08 10.25
C SER A 14 -6.45 -9.13 10.00
N SER A 15 -5.99 -9.95 9.04
CA SER A 15 -4.57 -10.05 8.66
C SER A 15 -4.01 -8.72 8.16
N PHE A 16 -4.77 -7.99 7.32
CA PHE A 16 -4.38 -6.67 6.83
C PHE A 16 -4.16 -5.69 7.99
N LEU A 17 -5.05 -5.72 8.99
CA LEU A 17 -4.98 -4.91 10.22
C LEU A 17 -4.14 -5.58 11.32
N GLY A 18 -3.08 -6.31 10.97
CA GLY A 18 -2.12 -6.85 11.94
C GLY A 18 -2.73 -7.81 12.97
N GLY A 19 -3.77 -8.56 12.60
CA GLY A 19 -4.44 -9.52 13.48
C GLY A 19 -5.60 -8.97 14.30
N ALA A 20 -6.06 -7.74 14.03
CA ALA A 20 -7.22 -7.18 14.73
C ALA A 20 -8.47 -8.08 14.60
N ALA A 21 -9.26 -8.18 15.67
CA ALA A 21 -10.57 -8.82 15.62
C ALA A 21 -11.54 -7.91 14.88
N VAL A 22 -12.19 -8.41 13.83
CA VAL A 22 -13.09 -7.61 12.99
C VAL A 22 -14.46 -8.26 12.85
N ASP A 23 -15.51 -7.44 12.88
CA ASP A 23 -16.90 -7.85 12.78
C ASP A 23 -17.72 -6.85 11.98
N LEU A 24 -18.80 -7.34 11.39
CA LEU A 24 -19.83 -6.53 10.72
C LEU A 24 -21.19 -6.88 11.33
N LEU A 25 -21.77 -5.93 12.06
CA LEU A 25 -23.02 -6.10 12.80
C LEU A 25 -24.17 -5.39 12.07
N PRO A 26 -25.39 -5.95 12.08
CA PRO A 26 -26.56 -5.26 11.55
C PRO A 26 -27.01 -4.15 12.50
N GLY A 27 -27.49 -3.04 11.94
CA GLY A 27 -28.00 -1.91 12.71
C GLY A 27 -26.90 -1.07 13.35
N ASP A 28 -27.31 -0.27 14.32
CA ASP A 28 -26.43 0.62 15.07
C ASP A 28 -26.07 -0.02 16.40
N SER A 29 -24.87 -0.58 16.50
CA SER A 29 -24.41 -1.21 17.74
C SER A 29 -23.86 -0.16 18.70
N GLU A 30 -24.47 0.00 19.88
CA GLU A 30 -23.99 0.90 20.93
C GLU A 30 -22.78 0.32 21.70
N ILE A 31 -21.73 -0.05 20.99
CA ILE A 31 -20.46 -0.43 21.62
C ILE A 31 -19.68 0.85 21.95
N ALA A 32 -19.20 0.94 23.20
CA ALA A 32 -18.34 2.02 23.64
C ALA A 32 -17.05 2.05 22.81
N VAL A 33 -16.77 3.19 22.19
CA VAL A 33 -15.55 3.40 21.39
C VAL A 33 -14.43 3.77 22.36
N ASP A 34 -13.45 2.89 22.51
CA ASP A 34 -12.18 3.21 23.16
C ASP A 34 -11.08 3.45 22.11
N ALA A 35 -9.88 3.84 22.55
CA ALA A 35 -8.77 4.10 21.65
C ALA A 35 -8.27 2.85 20.87
N LYS A 36 -8.72 1.65 21.25
CA LYS A 36 -8.31 0.36 20.66
C LYS A 36 -9.42 -0.27 19.80
N THR A 37 -10.54 0.44 19.68
CA THR A 37 -11.72 0.03 18.93
C THR A 37 -11.99 1.05 17.86
N PHE A 38 -11.92 0.62 16.60
CA PHE A 38 -12.37 1.41 15.47
C PHE A 38 -13.80 0.98 15.09
N ARG A 39 -14.67 1.98 14.92
CA ARG A 39 -16.06 1.79 14.53
C ARG A 39 -16.39 2.69 13.35
N GLU A 40 -17.07 2.13 12.35
CA GLU A 40 -17.54 2.89 11.21
C GLU A 40 -18.93 2.40 10.78
N ARG A 41 -19.82 3.35 10.49
CA ARG A 41 -21.17 3.06 9.99
C ARG A 41 -21.12 2.98 8.47
N LEU A 42 -21.85 2.03 7.90
CA LEU A 42 -22.06 1.93 6.46
C LEU A 42 -23.50 1.55 6.15
N PHE A 43 -23.97 1.95 4.99
CA PHE A 43 -25.29 1.60 4.48
C PHE A 43 -25.13 0.71 3.27
N ILE A 44 -25.77 -0.45 3.28
CA ILE A 44 -25.81 -1.36 2.13
C ILE A 44 -27.28 -1.53 1.77
N GLU A 45 -27.67 -1.08 0.58
CA GLU A 45 -29.08 -1.12 0.11
C GLU A 45 -30.03 -0.47 1.14
N ASP A 46 -29.68 0.74 1.57
CA ASP A 46 -30.41 1.54 2.58
C ASP A 46 -30.55 0.90 3.97
N ARG A 47 -29.90 -0.24 4.20
CA ARG A 47 -29.85 -0.88 5.52
C ARG A 47 -28.57 -0.50 6.26
N PRO A 48 -28.66 -0.03 7.52
CA PRO A 48 -27.50 0.32 8.32
C PRO A 48 -26.76 -0.93 8.81
N TYR A 49 -25.44 -0.87 8.73
CA TYR A 49 -24.50 -1.82 9.33
C TYR A 49 -23.42 -1.07 10.10
N CYS A 50 -22.80 -1.76 11.05
CA CYS A 50 -21.73 -1.25 11.88
C CYS A 50 -20.50 -2.16 11.73
N PHE A 51 -19.43 -1.63 11.16
CA PHE A 51 -18.12 -2.28 11.15
C PHE A 51 -17.40 -2.01 12.46
N LEU A 52 -16.82 -3.05 13.04
CA LEU A 52 -16.02 -3.01 14.26
C LEU A 52 -14.66 -3.63 13.98
N ALA A 53 -13.59 -2.97 14.42
CA ALA A 53 -12.25 -3.55 14.51
C ALA A 53 -11.70 -3.29 15.91
N ARG A 54 -11.14 -4.32 16.57
CA ARG A 54 -10.62 -4.24 17.94
C ARG A 54 -9.22 -4.84 18.05
N ARG A 55 -8.35 -4.19 18.81
CA ARG A 55 -7.04 -4.68 19.23
C ARG A 55 -6.95 -4.70 20.76
N GLU A 56 -6.09 -5.54 21.31
CA GLU A 56 -5.89 -5.62 22.76
C GLU A 56 -4.95 -4.54 23.28
N GLU A 57 -3.94 -4.16 22.50
CA GLU A 57 -2.79 -3.39 23.00
C GLU A 57 -2.58 -2.08 22.26
N LEU A 58 -2.72 -2.08 20.93
CA LEU A 58 -2.38 -0.96 20.06
C LEU A 58 -3.62 -0.24 19.54
N SER A 59 -3.56 1.08 19.50
CA SER A 59 -4.57 1.92 18.85
C SER A 59 -4.46 1.86 17.33
N PHE A 60 -5.57 2.11 16.63
CA PHE A 60 -5.57 2.24 15.17
C PHE A 60 -5.04 3.61 14.75
N THR A 61 -4.21 3.65 13.71
CA THR A 61 -3.67 4.90 13.17
C THR A 61 -4.68 5.62 12.27
N ARG A 62 -4.36 6.88 11.92
CA ARG A 62 -5.15 7.64 10.94
C ARG A 62 -5.14 6.96 9.56
N SER A 63 -4.01 6.37 9.16
CA SER A 63 -3.88 5.70 7.86
C SER A 63 -4.71 4.42 7.82
N GLU A 64 -4.67 3.62 8.89
CA GLU A 64 -5.48 2.40 9.01
C GLU A 64 -6.98 2.72 8.98
N THR A 65 -7.43 3.69 9.78
CA THR A 65 -8.84 4.10 9.82
C THR A 65 -9.31 4.68 8.49
N ALA A 66 -8.48 5.49 7.81
CA ALA A 66 -8.79 5.99 6.46
C ALA A 66 -8.89 4.85 5.44
N PHE A 67 -7.99 3.87 5.49
CA PHE A 67 -8.04 2.71 4.60
C PHE A 67 -9.28 1.86 4.86
N CYS A 68 -9.65 1.62 6.12
CA CYS A 68 -10.87 0.90 6.46
C CYS A 68 -12.13 1.59 5.91
N ARG A 69 -12.21 2.92 5.95
CA ARG A 69 -13.33 3.65 5.32
C ARG A 69 -13.40 3.42 3.81
N GLU A 70 -12.26 3.43 3.12
CA GLU A 70 -12.23 3.09 1.70
C GLU A 70 -12.60 1.64 1.42
N LEU A 71 -12.22 0.72 2.32
CA LEU A 71 -12.59 -0.69 2.25
C LEU A 71 -14.10 -0.87 2.35
N LEU A 72 -14.72 -0.23 3.35
CA LEU A 72 -16.17 -0.29 3.56
C LEU A 72 -16.94 0.36 2.42
N THR A 73 -16.42 1.45 1.87
CA THR A 73 -17.01 2.09 0.69
C THR A 73 -16.92 1.19 -0.55
N ALA A 74 -15.77 0.53 -0.77
CA ALA A 74 -15.60 -0.44 -1.85
C ALA A 74 -16.54 -1.65 -1.67
N PHE A 75 -16.61 -2.18 -0.45
CA PHE A 75 -17.48 -3.30 -0.08
C PHE A 75 -18.95 -2.98 -0.40
N SER A 76 -19.44 -1.84 0.10
CA SER A 76 -20.82 -1.40 -0.11
C SER A 76 -21.11 -1.22 -1.60
N GLY A 77 -20.24 -0.53 -2.35
CA GLY A 77 -20.46 -0.26 -3.77
C GLY A 77 -20.48 -1.53 -4.62
N MET A 78 -19.58 -2.49 -4.33
CA MET A 78 -19.55 -3.77 -5.03
C MET A 78 -20.75 -4.65 -4.68
N PHE A 79 -21.19 -4.63 -3.42
CA PHE A 79 -22.35 -5.41 -3.00
C PHE A 79 -23.63 -4.92 -3.68
N SER A 80 -23.87 -3.60 -3.69
CA SER A 80 -25.06 -3.02 -4.32
C SER A 80 -25.07 -3.10 -5.85
N GLY A 81 -23.89 -3.13 -6.50
CA GLY A 81 -23.78 -3.14 -7.96
C GLY A 81 -23.98 -4.49 -8.64
N PHE A 82 -23.97 -5.61 -7.90
CA PHE A 82 -23.97 -6.97 -8.46
C PHE A 82 -25.08 -7.84 -7.85
N GLN A 83 -26.33 -7.54 -8.20
CA GLN A 83 -27.46 -8.42 -7.99
C GLN A 83 -27.90 -9.04 -9.32
N GLN A 84 -27.20 -10.08 -9.80
CA GLN A 84 -27.75 -10.97 -10.82
C GLN A 84 -27.98 -12.35 -10.20
N GLU A 85 -29.25 -12.75 -10.15
CA GLU A 85 -29.67 -14.06 -9.66
C GLU A 85 -28.98 -15.18 -10.48
N GLY A 86 -28.39 -16.16 -9.78
CA GLY A 86 -27.70 -17.31 -10.40
C GLY A 86 -26.16 -17.28 -10.38
N TYR A 87 -25.51 -16.14 -10.11
CA TYR A 87 -24.03 -16.01 -10.13
C TYR A 87 -23.39 -15.79 -8.75
N THR A 88 -24.09 -16.11 -7.66
CA THR A 88 -23.65 -15.79 -6.28
C THR A 88 -22.27 -16.35 -5.92
N ALA A 89 -21.91 -17.55 -6.39
CA ALA A 89 -20.60 -18.15 -6.15
C ALA A 89 -19.47 -17.45 -6.94
N HIS A 90 -19.71 -17.15 -8.23
CA HIS A 90 -18.77 -16.40 -9.06
C HIS A 90 -18.59 -14.97 -8.56
N PHE A 91 -19.66 -14.34 -8.12
CA PHE A 91 -19.64 -13.01 -7.50
C PHE A 91 -18.81 -12.98 -6.21
N ARG A 92 -19.01 -13.93 -5.29
CA ARG A 92 -18.18 -14.03 -4.08
C ARG A 92 -16.70 -14.17 -4.42
N THR A 93 -16.36 -15.01 -5.38
CA THR A 93 -14.97 -15.19 -5.83
C THR A 93 -14.39 -13.91 -6.44
N ALA A 94 -15.14 -13.24 -7.32
CA ALA A 94 -14.72 -11.97 -7.91
C ALA A 94 -14.54 -10.87 -6.86
N LEU A 95 -15.46 -10.78 -5.88
CA LEU A 95 -15.37 -9.85 -4.76
C LEU A 95 -14.15 -10.16 -3.88
N LEU A 96 -13.92 -11.45 -3.58
CA LEU A 96 -12.78 -11.97 -2.82
C LEU A 96 -11.42 -11.67 -3.46
N ALA A 97 -11.37 -11.66 -4.78
CA ALA A 97 -10.14 -11.44 -5.53
C ALA A 97 -9.83 -9.95 -5.75
N SER A 98 -10.84 -9.07 -5.77
CA SER A 98 -10.69 -7.69 -6.26
C SER A 98 -10.92 -6.61 -5.21
N ILE A 99 -11.67 -6.86 -4.12
CA ILE A 99 -12.03 -5.79 -3.18
C ILE A 99 -10.81 -5.09 -2.60
N MET A 100 -9.78 -5.84 -2.19
CA MET A 100 -8.56 -5.26 -1.62
C MET A 100 -7.81 -4.43 -2.65
N ASP A 101 -7.72 -4.90 -3.91
CA ASP A 101 -7.06 -4.15 -4.98
C ASP A 101 -7.81 -2.85 -5.30
N ILE A 102 -9.14 -2.90 -5.28
CA ILE A 102 -10.01 -1.72 -5.44
C ILE A 102 -9.79 -0.76 -4.27
N THR A 103 -9.76 -1.26 -3.03
CA THR A 103 -9.49 -0.43 -1.85
C THR A 103 -8.12 0.23 -1.93
N VAL A 104 -7.07 -0.52 -2.31
CA VAL A 104 -5.73 0.05 -2.53
C VAL A 104 -5.79 1.15 -3.58
N ALA A 105 -6.37 0.91 -4.75
CA ALA A 105 -6.51 1.92 -5.80
C ALA A 105 -7.28 3.17 -5.32
N ARG A 106 -8.36 2.97 -4.56
CA ARG A 106 -9.16 4.05 -3.97
C ARG A 106 -8.41 4.83 -2.90
N SER A 107 -7.56 4.18 -2.10
CA SER A 107 -6.72 4.85 -1.11
C SER A 107 -5.63 5.71 -1.77
N LEU A 108 -5.13 5.28 -2.93
CA LEU A 108 -4.06 5.97 -3.66
C LEU A 108 -4.55 7.15 -4.50
N ARG A 109 -5.84 7.23 -4.83
CA ARG A 109 -6.37 8.26 -5.74
C ARG A 109 -6.14 9.70 -5.26
N GLY A 110 -5.94 9.91 -3.96
CA GLY A 110 -5.71 11.21 -3.30
C GLY A 110 -6.90 12.16 -3.29
N ASP A 111 -7.71 12.18 -4.36
CA ASP A 111 -8.94 12.97 -4.47
C ASP A 111 -10.15 12.04 -4.64
N HIS A 112 -11.04 12.02 -3.65
CA HIS A 112 -12.21 11.15 -3.63
C HIS A 112 -13.20 11.41 -4.79
N ARG A 113 -13.11 12.57 -5.45
CA ARG A 113 -13.93 12.94 -6.62
C ARG A 113 -13.42 12.34 -7.92
N LYS A 114 -12.15 11.91 -7.98
CA LYS A 114 -11.54 11.34 -9.18
C LYS A 114 -11.72 9.83 -9.24
N GLY A 115 -11.74 9.32 -10.48
CA GLY A 115 -11.74 7.88 -10.73
C GLY A 115 -10.45 7.21 -10.25
N PHE A 116 -10.56 5.99 -9.74
CA PHE A 116 -9.43 5.15 -9.33
C PHE A 116 -9.08 4.06 -10.34
N TRP A 117 -9.85 3.96 -11.43
CA TRP A 117 -9.74 2.90 -12.43
C TRP A 117 -8.32 2.78 -13.04
N PRO A 118 -7.66 3.88 -13.45
CA PRO A 118 -6.31 3.77 -14.01
C PRO A 118 -5.29 3.20 -13.01
N ILE A 119 -5.42 3.55 -11.72
CA ILE A 119 -4.57 3.01 -10.65
C ILE A 119 -4.85 1.51 -10.44
N GLN A 120 -6.12 1.11 -10.49
CA GLN A 120 -6.51 -0.30 -10.39
C GLN A 120 -5.96 -1.12 -11.56
N GLN A 121 -5.97 -0.58 -12.79
CA GLN A 121 -5.35 -1.22 -13.96
C GLN A 121 -3.83 -1.40 -13.77
N LEU A 122 -3.13 -0.38 -13.27
CA LEU A 122 -1.71 -0.49 -12.93
C LEU A 122 -1.46 -1.60 -11.89
N ILE A 123 -2.26 -1.66 -10.82
CA ILE A 123 -2.13 -2.72 -9.80
C ILE A 123 -2.34 -4.11 -10.42
N GLN A 124 -3.34 -4.29 -11.30
CA GLN A 124 -3.55 -5.58 -11.97
C GLN A 124 -2.39 -5.93 -12.92
N LEU A 125 -1.88 -4.96 -13.68
CA LEU A 125 -0.72 -5.15 -14.54
C LEU A 125 0.49 -5.65 -13.73
N LEU A 126 0.76 -5.03 -12.58
CA LEU A 126 1.87 -5.42 -11.70
C LEU A 126 1.63 -6.75 -10.99
N LYS A 127 0.39 -7.08 -10.64
CA LYS A 127 0.03 -8.43 -10.15
C LYS A 127 0.29 -9.49 -11.20
N ASN A 128 -0.06 -9.25 -12.45
CA ASN A 128 0.21 -10.19 -13.53
C ASN A 128 1.72 -10.35 -13.72
N LEU A 129 2.48 -9.25 -13.71
CA LEU A 129 3.93 -9.27 -13.79
C LEU A 129 4.57 -10.03 -12.62
N SER A 130 4.04 -9.90 -11.40
CA SER A 130 4.61 -10.57 -10.21
C SER A 130 4.57 -12.10 -10.29
N TYR A 131 3.73 -12.67 -11.16
CA TYR A 131 3.70 -14.11 -11.45
C TYR A 131 4.62 -14.53 -12.61
N GLN A 132 5.16 -13.57 -13.36
CA GLN A 132 6.03 -13.85 -14.48
C GLN A 132 7.47 -14.09 -14.03
N ARG A 133 8.14 -14.94 -14.80
CA ARG A 133 9.58 -15.17 -14.71
C ARG A 133 10.18 -15.00 -16.08
N TYR A 134 11.36 -14.42 -16.11
CA TYR A 134 12.15 -14.25 -17.31
C TYR A 134 13.54 -14.82 -17.06
N GLU A 135 13.98 -15.75 -17.92
CA GLU A 135 15.25 -16.48 -17.75
C GLU A 135 15.38 -17.12 -16.34
N GLY A 136 14.27 -17.61 -15.78
CA GLY A 136 14.20 -18.23 -14.45
C GLY A 136 14.12 -17.25 -13.27
N LYS A 137 14.42 -15.97 -13.48
CA LYS A 137 14.35 -14.93 -12.44
C LYS A 137 12.96 -14.28 -12.39
N PRO A 138 12.46 -13.92 -11.19
CA PRO A 138 11.24 -13.12 -11.06
C PRO A 138 11.33 -11.81 -11.84
N ALA A 139 10.25 -11.41 -12.50
CA ALA A 139 10.19 -10.10 -13.14
C ALA A 139 10.07 -8.98 -12.09
N THR A 140 10.86 -7.92 -12.24
CA THR A 140 10.90 -6.77 -11.33
C THR A 140 10.60 -5.50 -12.10
N THR A 141 9.94 -4.52 -11.46
CA THR A 141 9.76 -3.20 -12.06
C THR A 141 9.33 -2.17 -11.03
N GLY A 142 9.34 -0.89 -11.41
CA GLY A 142 8.87 0.19 -10.56
C GLY A 142 8.26 1.35 -11.33
N PHE A 143 7.22 1.96 -10.75
CA PHE A 143 6.56 3.16 -11.23
C PHE A 143 6.56 4.22 -10.14
N ILE A 144 6.76 5.48 -10.54
CA ILE A 144 6.52 6.67 -9.74
C ILE A 144 5.39 7.44 -10.41
N VAL A 145 4.24 7.51 -9.76
CA VAL A 145 3.07 8.25 -10.24
C VAL A 145 3.07 9.63 -9.59
N HIS A 146 3.42 10.66 -10.36
CA HIS A 146 3.47 12.04 -9.90
C HIS A 146 2.16 12.78 -10.12
N ARG A 147 1.86 13.74 -9.24
CA ARG A 147 0.71 14.66 -9.34
C ARG A 147 1.13 16.12 -9.50
N THR A 148 2.40 16.34 -9.76
CA THR A 148 2.99 17.65 -9.97
C THR A 148 3.23 17.96 -11.44
N THR A 149 3.56 19.21 -11.75
CA THR A 149 3.88 19.65 -13.11
C THR A 149 5.26 19.14 -13.55
N PRO A 150 5.48 18.89 -14.86
CA PRO A 150 6.76 18.43 -15.36
C PRO A 150 7.96 19.31 -14.96
N PRO A 151 7.88 20.66 -14.96
CA PRO A 151 8.97 21.52 -14.50
C PRO A 151 9.32 21.32 -13.02
N LEU A 152 8.31 21.17 -12.16
CA LEU A 152 8.55 20.95 -10.73
C LEU A 152 9.15 19.57 -10.48
N LEU A 153 8.69 18.54 -11.19
CA LEU A 153 9.27 17.21 -11.13
C LEU A 153 10.75 17.23 -11.56
N LEU A 154 11.07 17.87 -12.68
CA LEU A 154 12.45 18.01 -13.16
C LEU A 154 13.34 18.71 -12.13
N LYS A 155 12.82 19.74 -11.46
CA LYS A 155 13.53 20.42 -10.38
C LYS A 155 13.85 19.46 -9.23
N LEU A 156 12.85 18.69 -8.76
CA LEU A 156 13.02 17.70 -7.68
C LEU A 156 14.05 16.62 -8.02
N VAL A 157 14.01 16.10 -9.25
CA VAL A 157 14.95 15.11 -9.75
C VAL A 157 16.38 15.67 -9.73
N ARG A 158 16.58 16.90 -10.23
CA ARG A 158 17.90 17.55 -10.26
C ARG A 158 18.44 17.87 -8.88
N GLU A 159 17.60 18.36 -7.96
CA GLU A 159 17.96 18.63 -6.57
C GLU A 159 18.49 17.40 -5.84
N ARG A 160 18.06 16.20 -6.27
CA ARG A 160 18.50 14.90 -5.74
C ARG A 160 19.57 14.22 -6.58
N HIS A 161 20.15 14.93 -7.55
CA HIS A 161 21.16 14.41 -8.47
C HIS A 161 20.72 13.19 -9.29
N HIS A 162 19.41 12.97 -9.42
CA HIS A 162 18.87 11.91 -10.26
C HIS A 162 18.82 12.34 -11.72
N THR A 163 18.64 11.36 -12.61
CA THR A 163 18.49 11.62 -14.04
C THR A 163 17.08 11.22 -14.49
N LEU A 164 16.34 12.13 -15.11
CA LEU A 164 15.08 11.82 -15.77
C LEU A 164 15.30 11.80 -17.27
N ILE A 165 15.09 10.65 -17.89
CA ILE A 165 15.13 10.44 -19.34
C ILE A 165 13.70 10.58 -19.84
N PRO A 166 13.34 11.69 -20.51
CA PRO A 166 11.98 11.87 -21.02
C PRO A 166 11.69 10.89 -22.15
N LEU A 167 10.47 10.37 -22.20
CA LEU A 167 9.97 9.58 -23.32
C LEU A 167 9.20 10.51 -24.27
N GLN A 168 9.51 10.42 -25.57
CA GLN A 168 8.80 11.13 -26.62
C GLN A 168 8.56 10.17 -27.79
N PRO A 169 7.31 9.78 -28.07
CA PRO A 169 6.07 10.18 -27.40
C PRO A 169 5.93 9.60 -25.98
N HIS A 170 4.99 10.15 -25.19
CA HIS A 170 4.55 9.50 -23.96
C HIS A 170 3.88 8.17 -24.31
N GLU A 171 3.97 7.20 -23.41
CA GLU A 171 3.42 5.85 -23.60
C GLU A 171 2.32 5.55 -22.58
N ASP A 172 1.15 5.10 -23.03
CA ASP A 172 0.05 4.77 -22.14
C ASP A 172 0.30 3.41 -21.44
N ILE A 173 0.03 3.34 -20.13
CA ILE A 173 0.07 2.08 -19.38
C ILE A 173 -1.19 1.29 -19.73
N THR A 174 -1.06 0.37 -20.68
CA THR A 174 -2.12 -0.55 -21.09
C THR A 174 -1.95 -1.93 -20.44
N PRO A 175 -2.97 -2.81 -20.47
CA PRO A 175 -2.81 -4.19 -20.03
C PRO A 175 -1.69 -4.96 -20.74
N GLU A 176 -1.31 -4.54 -21.95
CA GLU A 176 -0.27 -5.15 -22.78
C GLU A 176 1.10 -4.48 -22.63
N PHE A 177 1.26 -3.52 -21.72
CA PHE A 177 2.51 -2.76 -21.53
C PHE A 177 3.74 -3.65 -21.32
N PHE A 178 3.56 -4.81 -20.66
CA PHE A 178 4.62 -5.80 -20.42
C PHE A 178 4.54 -7.03 -21.33
N ARG A 179 3.84 -6.95 -22.46
CA ARG A 179 3.82 -8.04 -23.45
C ARG A 179 5.21 -8.33 -24.02
N ASN A 180 6.02 -7.27 -24.20
CA ASN A 180 7.44 -7.39 -24.48
C ASN A 180 8.22 -7.48 -23.16
N PRO A 181 9.22 -8.37 -23.01
CA PRO A 181 10.05 -8.43 -21.81
C PRO A 181 10.99 -7.23 -21.59
N LEU A 182 11.32 -6.47 -22.64
CA LEU A 182 12.31 -5.38 -22.54
C LEU A 182 12.00 -4.31 -21.47
N PRO A 183 10.76 -3.82 -21.31
CA PRO A 183 10.45 -2.76 -20.34
C PRO A 183 10.76 -3.18 -18.89
N TYR A 184 10.36 -4.37 -18.45
CA TYR A 184 10.68 -4.87 -17.11
C TYR A 184 12.08 -5.48 -16.98
N ARG A 185 12.78 -5.73 -18.10
CA ARG A 185 14.19 -6.13 -18.08
C ARG A 185 15.12 -4.96 -17.75
N PHE A 186 14.81 -3.77 -18.25
CA PHE A 186 15.64 -2.59 -18.04
C PHE A 186 15.19 -1.73 -16.87
N VAL A 187 13.89 -1.65 -16.60
CA VAL A 187 13.36 -0.86 -15.49
C VAL A 187 13.08 -1.80 -14.33
N ASP A 188 14.05 -1.90 -13.42
CA ASP A 188 14.13 -2.88 -12.35
C ASP A 188 13.30 -2.51 -11.10
N GLY A 189 12.87 -1.26 -10.95
CA GLY A 189 12.20 -0.78 -9.74
C GLY A 189 13.11 -0.67 -8.52
N SER A 190 14.42 -0.65 -8.72
CA SER A 190 15.42 -0.38 -7.68
C SER A 190 16.24 0.85 -8.05
N ASN A 191 16.84 0.85 -9.23
CA ASN A 191 17.65 1.97 -9.73
C ASN A 191 16.92 2.76 -10.81
N LEU A 192 16.07 2.07 -11.58
CA LEU A 192 15.31 2.62 -12.69
C LEU A 192 13.81 2.48 -12.40
N PHE A 193 13.09 3.57 -12.61
CA PHE A 193 11.63 3.64 -12.41
C PHE A 193 10.98 4.29 -13.63
N PHE A 194 9.85 3.75 -14.05
CA PHE A 194 8.94 4.48 -14.93
C PHE A 194 8.38 5.67 -14.18
N VAL A 195 8.32 6.82 -14.83
CA VAL A 195 7.66 8.01 -14.29
C VAL A 195 6.38 8.22 -15.08
N ALA A 196 5.25 8.24 -14.37
CA ALA A 196 3.94 8.37 -14.98
C ALA A 196 3.12 9.51 -14.36
N ASN A 197 2.26 10.10 -15.17
CA ASN A 197 1.26 11.07 -14.70
C ASN A 197 0.03 10.34 -14.12
N ILE A 198 -0.92 11.12 -13.58
CA ILE A 198 -2.16 10.56 -13.00
C ILE A 198 -3.10 9.93 -14.03
N GLN A 199 -2.90 10.22 -15.31
CA GLN A 199 -3.62 9.62 -16.43
C GLN A 199 -3.02 8.26 -16.84
N MET A 200 -2.03 7.76 -16.10
CA MET A 200 -1.31 6.52 -16.39
C MET A 200 -0.58 6.54 -17.73
N GLN A 201 0.04 7.68 -18.04
CA GLN A 201 0.95 7.82 -19.17
C GLN A 201 2.37 7.94 -18.65
N VAL A 202 3.24 7.05 -19.12
CA VAL A 202 4.68 7.09 -18.85
C VAL A 202 5.29 8.25 -19.64
N THR A 203 5.82 9.21 -18.90
CA THR A 203 6.44 10.44 -19.43
C THR A 203 7.96 10.34 -19.47
N GLY A 204 8.55 9.35 -18.80
CA GLY A 204 9.98 9.17 -18.75
C GLY A 204 10.43 7.98 -17.92
N ILE A 205 11.74 7.79 -17.86
CA ILE A 205 12.42 6.83 -17.00
C ILE A 205 13.33 7.61 -16.04
N LEU A 206 13.11 7.45 -14.74
CA LEU A 206 13.97 7.99 -13.70
C LEU A 206 15.09 6.99 -13.40
N ARG A 207 16.33 7.44 -13.47
CA ARG A 207 17.50 6.77 -12.90
C ARG A 207 17.88 7.46 -11.59
N THR A 208 17.83 6.71 -10.50
CA THR A 208 18.31 7.17 -9.20
C THR A 208 19.83 7.35 -9.21
N SER A 209 20.31 8.29 -8.40
CA SER A 209 21.75 8.52 -8.27
C SER A 209 22.38 7.43 -7.40
N PRO A 210 23.47 6.79 -7.84
CA PRO A 210 24.19 5.82 -7.02
C PRO A 210 24.81 6.46 -5.77
N THR A 211 25.03 7.77 -5.78
CA THR A 211 25.62 8.51 -4.65
C THR A 211 24.67 8.74 -3.49
N VAL A 212 23.38 8.36 -3.61
CA VAL A 212 22.34 8.68 -2.62
C VAL A 212 21.88 7.44 -1.84
N MET A 213 22.29 6.24 -2.27
CA MET A 213 21.99 4.98 -1.57
C MET A 213 23.27 4.49 -0.88
N HIS A 214 23.50 4.94 0.36
CA HIS A 214 24.74 4.66 1.08
C HIS A 214 24.69 3.34 1.85
N THR A 215 23.49 2.83 2.16
CA THR A 215 23.31 1.61 2.97
C THR A 215 22.31 0.64 2.35
N ASP A 216 22.44 -0.65 2.70
CA ASP A 216 21.45 -1.66 2.32
C ASP A 216 20.06 -1.35 2.87
N ILE A 217 19.97 -0.72 4.05
CA ILE A 217 18.70 -0.28 4.63
C ILE A 217 18.04 0.73 3.70
N GLU A 218 18.74 1.77 3.25
CA GLU A 218 18.17 2.78 2.34
C GLU A 218 17.71 2.17 1.01
N ARG A 219 18.51 1.25 0.46
CA ARG A 219 18.18 0.51 -0.77
C ARG A 219 16.93 -0.34 -0.59
N LEU A 220 16.90 -1.16 0.46
CA LEU A 220 15.79 -2.07 0.73
C LEU A 220 14.51 -1.33 1.09
N THR A 221 14.60 -0.23 1.83
CA THR A 221 13.42 0.57 2.24
C THR A 221 13.02 1.63 1.21
N GLN A 222 13.78 1.77 0.12
CA GLN A 222 13.56 2.76 -0.94
C GLN A 222 13.37 4.20 -0.40
N ARG A 223 14.13 4.57 0.64
CA ARG A 223 13.99 5.88 1.32
C ARG A 223 14.12 7.08 0.38
N GLU A 224 14.98 6.98 -0.61
CA GLU A 224 15.16 8.05 -1.58
C GLU A 224 13.92 8.24 -2.47
N ILE A 225 13.33 7.14 -2.93
CA ILE A 225 12.09 7.16 -3.71
C ILE A 225 10.96 7.75 -2.87
N PHE A 226 10.86 7.35 -1.60
CA PHE A 226 9.90 7.93 -0.68
C PHE A 226 10.04 9.46 -0.60
N SER A 227 11.27 9.96 -0.55
CA SER A 227 11.51 11.40 -0.50
C SER A 227 11.10 12.13 -1.78
N LEU A 228 11.27 11.53 -2.95
CA LEU A 228 10.76 12.08 -4.21
C LEU A 228 9.23 12.09 -4.22
N VAL A 229 8.60 10.96 -3.89
CA VAL A 229 7.15 10.79 -3.86
C VAL A 229 6.50 11.82 -2.94
N ARG A 230 7.05 12.03 -1.74
CA ARG A 230 6.57 13.04 -0.78
C ARG A 230 6.51 14.46 -1.36
N ARG A 231 7.38 14.78 -2.33
CA ARG A 231 7.46 16.11 -2.97
C ARG A 231 6.80 16.14 -4.35
N ALA A 232 6.41 15.00 -4.91
CA ALA A 232 5.85 14.86 -6.26
C ALA A 232 4.35 15.22 -6.38
N GLY A 233 3.79 15.93 -5.39
CA GLY A 233 2.40 16.35 -5.33
C GLY A 233 1.54 15.48 -4.40
N HIS A 234 0.42 16.02 -3.92
CA HIS A 234 -0.42 15.34 -2.94
C HIS A 234 -0.99 14.01 -3.48
N GLY A 235 -0.75 12.94 -2.74
CA GLY A 235 -1.12 11.56 -3.08
C GLY A 235 -0.33 10.95 -4.24
N ALA A 236 0.79 11.58 -4.67
CA ALA A 236 1.77 10.85 -5.47
C ALA A 236 2.18 9.57 -4.72
N PHE A 237 2.49 8.53 -5.49
CA PHE A 237 2.87 7.24 -4.93
C PHE A 237 3.92 6.57 -5.83
N ALA A 238 4.69 5.66 -5.26
CA ALA A 238 5.50 4.73 -6.02
C ALA A 238 4.97 3.32 -5.83
N VAL A 239 5.14 2.47 -6.84
CA VAL A 239 4.80 1.05 -6.75
C VAL A 239 5.90 0.22 -7.38
N THR A 240 6.31 -0.86 -6.73
CA THR A 240 7.36 -1.75 -7.21
C THR A 240 6.96 -3.22 -7.13
N VAL A 241 7.46 -4.02 -8.06
CA VAL A 241 7.50 -5.48 -8.00
C VAL A 241 8.93 -5.88 -7.72
N ASN A 242 9.18 -6.54 -6.60
CA ASN A 242 10.53 -6.88 -6.15
C ASN A 242 10.95 -8.31 -6.53
N GLU A 243 12.20 -8.67 -6.26
CA GLU A 243 12.76 -10.00 -6.55
C GLU A 243 12.07 -11.14 -5.79
N ALA A 244 11.29 -10.81 -4.76
CA ALA A 244 10.47 -11.75 -4.01
C ALA A 244 9.06 -11.96 -4.61
N SER A 245 8.77 -11.39 -5.79
CA SER A 245 7.44 -11.37 -6.43
C SER A 245 6.38 -10.67 -5.57
N GLU A 246 6.79 -9.74 -4.71
CA GLU A 246 5.91 -8.96 -3.85
C GLU A 246 5.68 -7.57 -4.48
N ILE A 247 4.49 -7.03 -4.28
CA ILE A 247 4.15 -5.68 -4.74
C ILE A 247 4.20 -4.76 -3.53
N GLU A 248 4.89 -3.64 -3.65
CA GLU A 248 4.95 -2.64 -2.62
C GLU A 248 4.49 -1.32 -3.17
N VAL A 249 3.58 -0.65 -2.48
CA VAL A 249 3.14 0.70 -2.80
C VAL A 249 3.58 1.63 -1.69
N LEU A 250 4.40 2.60 -2.03
CA LEU A 250 4.81 3.69 -1.16
C LEU A 250 3.90 4.89 -1.37
N ASN A 251 3.20 5.31 -0.32
CA ASN A 251 2.36 6.49 -0.33
C ASN A 251 2.79 7.50 0.75
N SER A 252 2.51 8.77 0.52
CA SER A 252 2.75 9.84 1.48
C SER A 252 1.49 10.10 2.32
N PRO A 253 1.58 10.18 3.67
CA PRO A 253 2.79 10.12 4.49
C PRO A 253 3.20 8.67 4.84
N ALA A 254 4.43 8.29 4.45
CA ALA A 254 5.23 7.11 4.83
C ALA A 254 4.51 5.76 5.00
N THR A 255 3.36 5.56 4.37
CA THR A 255 2.59 4.33 4.52
C THR A 255 2.98 3.39 3.39
N LEU A 256 3.22 2.12 3.73
CA LEU A 256 3.55 1.08 2.78
C LEU A 256 2.38 0.10 2.70
N LEU A 257 1.89 -0.16 1.50
CA LEU A 257 0.95 -1.25 1.24
C LEU A 257 1.73 -2.37 0.57
N VAL A 258 1.78 -3.53 1.20
CA VAL A 258 2.60 -4.66 0.75
C VAL A 258 1.69 -5.83 0.39
N ARG A 259 1.81 -6.32 -0.85
CA ARG A 259 1.15 -7.54 -1.30
C ARG A 259 2.13 -8.69 -1.28
N ARG A 260 1.93 -9.62 -0.35
CA ARG A 260 2.76 -10.80 -0.16
C ARG A 260 1.90 -12.07 -0.17
N LYS A 261 2.33 -13.08 -0.93
CA LYS A 261 1.61 -14.38 -1.04
C LYS A 261 0.11 -14.22 -1.35
N GLY A 262 -0.28 -13.22 -2.13
CA GLY A 262 -1.67 -12.99 -2.51
C GLY A 262 -2.48 -12.08 -1.59
N THR A 263 -1.96 -11.70 -0.43
CA THR A 263 -2.66 -10.88 0.56
C THR A 263 -1.99 -9.51 0.69
N TRP A 264 -2.79 -8.47 0.82
CA TRP A 264 -2.32 -7.12 1.16
C TRP A 264 -2.15 -6.97 2.66
N ALA A 265 -1.14 -6.21 3.07
CA ALA A 265 -0.92 -5.76 4.43
C ALA A 265 -0.55 -4.27 4.40
N ILE A 266 -0.81 -3.57 5.50
CA ILE A 266 -0.34 -2.21 5.72
C ILE A 266 0.86 -2.24 6.67
N PHE A 267 1.92 -1.53 6.31
CA PHE A 267 2.99 -1.17 7.23
C PHE A 267 2.91 0.33 7.44
N ASP A 268 2.52 0.70 8.67
CA ASP A 268 2.38 2.08 9.10
C ASP A 268 3.45 2.40 10.16
N PRO A 269 4.45 3.24 9.82
CA PRO A 269 5.44 3.75 10.76
C PRO A 269 4.88 4.32 12.07
N ASP A 270 3.68 4.90 12.05
CA ASP A 270 3.10 5.54 13.22
C ASP A 270 2.72 4.51 14.30
N ILE A 271 2.50 3.24 13.93
CA ILE A 271 2.34 2.14 14.89
C ILE A 271 3.62 1.96 15.72
N PHE A 272 4.77 1.86 15.06
CA PHE A 272 6.07 1.74 15.74
C PHE A 272 6.38 2.98 16.58
N ARG A 273 6.14 4.17 16.03
CA ARG A 273 6.38 5.43 16.74
C ARG A 273 5.53 5.56 17.99
N SER A 274 4.25 5.24 17.91
CA SER A 274 3.35 5.29 19.06
C SER A 274 3.62 4.21 20.10
N PHE A 275 4.04 3.03 19.65
CA PHE A 275 4.40 1.91 20.51
C PHE A 275 5.67 2.18 21.33
N LEU A 276 6.74 2.65 20.65
CA LEU A 276 8.05 2.92 21.27
C LEU A 276 8.17 4.33 21.85
N ALA A 277 7.14 5.17 21.67
CA ALA A 277 7.09 6.50 22.26
C ALA A 277 7.41 6.44 23.76
N GLU A 278 8.17 7.42 24.23
CA GLU A 278 8.61 7.57 25.62
C GLU A 278 9.60 6.49 26.12
N SER A 279 9.88 5.44 25.34
CA SER A 279 10.84 4.38 25.72
C SER A 279 12.26 4.65 25.20
N ILE A 280 12.36 5.20 23.98
CA ILE A 280 13.59 5.63 23.30
C ILE A 280 13.34 6.93 22.55
N ASP A 281 14.40 7.64 22.15
CA ASP A 281 14.31 8.89 21.39
C ASP A 281 13.80 8.68 19.95
N ALA A 282 13.20 9.72 19.37
CA ALA A 282 12.51 9.64 18.08
C ALA A 282 13.43 9.26 16.91
N GLU A 283 14.70 9.67 16.95
CA GLU A 283 15.67 9.33 15.92
C GLU A 283 15.98 7.83 15.94
N SER A 284 16.25 7.29 17.13
CA SER A 284 16.44 5.85 17.34
C SER A 284 15.21 5.02 16.93
N ILE A 285 13.99 5.53 17.16
CA ILE A 285 12.75 4.88 16.72
C ILE A 285 12.71 4.77 15.20
N ASP A 286 12.99 5.87 14.48
CA ASP A 286 12.95 5.88 13.02
C ASP A 286 14.06 5.00 12.43
N GLU A 287 15.27 5.00 13.00
CA GLU A 287 16.35 4.09 12.58
C GLU A 287 15.98 2.62 12.79
N LEU A 288 15.45 2.28 13.98
CA LEU A 288 15.02 0.92 14.29
C LEU A 288 13.90 0.47 13.35
N LEU A 289 12.88 1.31 13.14
CA LEU A 289 11.76 1.06 12.23
C LEU A 289 12.24 0.62 10.84
N TRP A 290 13.10 1.42 10.21
CA TRP A 290 13.56 1.14 8.85
C TRP A 290 14.51 -0.07 8.81
N THR A 291 15.28 -0.29 9.87
CA THR A 291 16.12 -1.48 10.03
C THR A 291 15.26 -2.74 10.12
N VAL A 292 14.22 -2.76 10.97
CA VAL A 292 13.27 -3.89 11.09
C VAL A 292 12.60 -4.17 9.75
N TYR A 293 12.16 -3.11 9.06
CA TYR A 293 11.51 -3.26 7.77
C TYR A 293 12.47 -3.83 6.70
N ALA A 294 13.72 -3.34 6.64
CA ALA A 294 14.74 -3.89 5.75
C ALA A 294 15.02 -5.37 6.03
N LEU A 295 15.19 -5.76 7.30
CA LEU A 295 15.44 -7.14 7.69
C LEU A 295 14.25 -8.07 7.37
N SER A 296 13.02 -7.56 7.49
CA SER A 296 11.81 -8.28 7.07
C SER A 296 11.82 -8.61 5.57
N LYS A 297 12.36 -7.71 4.73
CA LYS A 297 12.51 -7.95 3.29
C LYS A 297 13.53 -9.02 2.95
N GLU A 298 14.64 -9.04 3.68
CA GLU A 298 15.68 -10.08 3.55
C GLU A 298 15.22 -11.45 4.07
N ARG A 299 14.05 -11.53 4.73
CA ARG A 299 13.46 -12.78 5.27
C ARG A 299 14.37 -13.48 6.28
N HIS A 300 15.25 -12.73 6.94
CA HIS A 300 16.08 -13.25 8.02
C HIS A 300 15.33 -13.22 9.35
N GLY A 301 15.40 -14.32 10.11
CA GLY A 301 14.96 -14.35 11.50
C GLY A 301 15.78 -13.35 12.30
N THR A 302 15.12 -12.36 12.89
CA THR A 302 15.78 -11.25 13.58
C THR A 302 15.31 -11.20 15.03
N VAL A 303 16.25 -11.15 15.96
CA VAL A 303 15.98 -10.86 17.38
C VAL A 303 16.42 -9.43 17.66
N ILE A 304 15.51 -8.62 18.19
CA ILE A 304 15.75 -7.21 18.50
C ILE A 304 15.68 -7.04 20.00
N LEU A 305 16.81 -6.66 20.60
CA LEU A 305 16.89 -6.33 22.02
C LEU A 305 16.71 -4.82 22.18
N ILE A 306 15.59 -4.39 22.76
CA ILE A 306 15.35 -2.97 23.08
C ILE A 306 15.66 -2.77 24.56
N TYR A 307 16.79 -2.12 24.87
CA TYR A 307 17.12 -1.74 26.23
C TYR A 307 16.30 -0.51 26.64
N ASN A 308 15.29 -0.74 27.46
CA ASN A 308 14.34 0.27 27.87
C ASN A 308 14.93 1.22 28.94
N LYS A 309 14.84 2.54 28.73
CA LYS A 309 15.21 3.55 29.74
C LYS A 309 14.08 3.89 30.74
N GLY A 310 12.89 3.29 30.62
CA GLY A 310 11.78 3.49 31.55
C GLY A 310 10.62 2.49 31.41
N ALA A 311 10.27 1.80 32.50
CA ALA A 311 9.18 0.81 32.50
C ALA A 311 7.80 1.49 32.42
N ARG A 312 7.05 1.28 31.34
CA ARG A 312 5.58 1.37 31.35
C ARG A 312 4.84 0.65 30.21
N LYS A 313 5.40 0.50 29.00
CA LYS A 313 4.68 -0.16 27.87
C LYS A 313 5.25 -1.50 27.42
N LEU A 314 6.58 -1.62 27.29
CA LEU A 314 7.21 -2.87 26.83
C LEU A 314 7.09 -4.06 27.79
N ALA A 315 6.84 -3.80 29.08
CA ALA A 315 6.71 -4.82 30.12
C ALA A 315 5.27 -5.34 30.32
N LEU A 316 4.29 -4.80 29.58
CA LEU A 316 2.87 -5.18 29.65
C LEU A 316 2.44 -6.12 28.51
N LEU A 317 3.37 -6.49 27.62
CA LEU A 317 3.23 -7.49 26.55
C LEU A 317 3.77 -8.85 27.02
#